data_AF-A0A2N6D7H4-F1
#
_entry.id   AF-A0A2N6D7H4-F1
#
_cell.length_a   1.000
_cell.length_b   1.000
_cell.length_c   1.000
_cell.angle_alpha   90.00
_cell.angle_beta   90.00
_cell.angle_gamma   90.00
#
_symmetry.space_group_name_H-M   'P 1'
#
loop_
_entity.id
_entity.type
_entity.pdbx_description
1 polymer ?
#
loop_
_entity_poly.entity_id
_entity_poly.type
_entity_poly.pdbx_seq_one_letter_code
_entity_poly.pdbx_strand_id
1 'polypeptide(L)'
;MEWEFSADQVNDGEYDISLTDFTKKLYSKTTELTAMSLDLGVVETNSIDDTLDPLEDYRVQFFICYYNFLLCLATGRTIRQFKSHTKKLPIDKTLKSKFMDKKYLIELEQNSRDTVMIFMAVIKSFVSYLIESGSSTSRLPQMLLMQQLNSFSSIIPSVMKNENARNMLMHIDFEKGFLSGRLGRMFR
;
A
#
# COMPACT_ATOMS: atom_id res chain seq x y z
N MET A 1 -9.42 9.56 -7.96
CA MET A 1 -9.90 8.18 -7.73
C MET A 1 -11.06 8.28 -6.74
N GLU A 2 -12.30 8.05 -7.16
CA GLU A 2 -13.46 8.27 -6.28
C GLU A 2 -13.71 7.07 -5.38
N TRP A 3 -13.89 7.32 -4.09
CA TRP A 3 -14.26 6.32 -3.08
C TRP A 3 -15.73 6.52 -2.71
N GLU A 4 -16.42 5.43 -2.37
CA GLU A 4 -17.83 5.45 -1.96
C GLU A 4 -18.03 6.06 -0.56
N PHE A 5 -16.94 6.34 0.14
CA PHE A 5 -16.90 6.82 1.51
C PHE A 5 -15.68 7.72 1.71
N SER A 6 -15.74 8.59 2.72
CA SER A 6 -14.64 9.49 3.09
C SER A 6 -13.78 8.92 4.24
N ALA A 7 -12.62 9.55 4.47
CA ALA A 7 -11.80 9.22 5.62
C ALA A 7 -12.50 9.54 6.96
N ASP A 8 -13.34 10.57 7.00
CA ASP A 8 -14.07 10.97 8.20
C ASP A 8 -15.12 9.93 8.58
N GLN A 9 -15.87 9.40 7.60
CA GLN A 9 -16.82 8.31 7.84
C GLN A 9 -16.17 7.05 8.42
N VAL A 10 -14.91 6.75 8.04
CA VAL A 10 -14.14 5.66 8.63
C VAL A 10 -13.67 6.01 10.05
N ASN A 11 -13.23 7.25 10.29
CA ASN A 11 -12.78 7.69 11.61
C ASN A 11 -13.89 7.74 12.65
N ASP A 12 -15.09 8.14 12.23
CA ASP A 12 -16.28 8.26 13.08
C ASP A 12 -16.98 6.91 13.31
N GLY A 13 -16.50 5.85 12.65
CA GLY A 13 -17.06 4.51 12.74
C GLY A 13 -18.37 4.32 11.95
N GLU A 14 -18.76 5.29 11.11
CA GLU A 14 -19.91 5.19 10.22
C GLU A 14 -19.68 4.16 9.10
N TYR A 15 -18.42 3.97 8.69
CA TYR A 15 -18.02 2.99 7.70
C TYR A 15 -16.90 2.09 8.24
N ASP A 16 -17.23 0.82 8.49
CA ASP A 16 -16.24 -0.18 8.87
C ASP A 16 -15.56 -0.76 7.62
N ILE A 17 -14.23 -0.63 7.54
CA ILE A 17 -13.43 -1.18 6.46
C ILE A 17 -12.14 -1.78 7.01
N SER A 18 -11.93 -3.07 6.73
CA SER A 18 -10.70 -3.75 7.11
C SER A 18 -9.54 -3.36 6.19
N LEU A 19 -8.30 -3.55 6.67
CA LEU A 19 -7.11 -3.38 5.81
C LEU A 19 -7.17 -4.29 4.57
N THR A 20 -7.78 -5.47 4.69
CA THR A 20 -7.93 -6.41 3.58
C THR A 20 -8.91 -5.90 2.53
N ASP A 21 -10.06 -5.37 2.95
CA ASP A 21 -11.05 -4.83 2.03
C ASP A 21 -10.55 -3.56 1.33
N PHE A 22 -9.84 -2.70 2.09
CA PHE A 22 -9.13 -1.57 1.51
C PHE A 22 -8.12 -2.02 0.45
N THR A 23 -7.30 -3.03 0.76
CA THR A 23 -6.28 -3.56 -0.15
C THR A 23 -6.91 -4.13 -1.43
N LYS A 24 -8.02 -4.87 -1.32
CA LYS A 24 -8.79 -5.39 -2.47
C LYS A 24 -9.37 -4.27 -3.32
N LYS A 25 -10.06 -3.30 -2.70
CA LYS A 25 -10.64 -2.14 -3.41
C LYS A 25 -9.54 -1.34 -4.12
N LEU A 26 -8.39 -1.17 -3.47
CA LEU A 26 -7.24 -0.50 -4.05
C LEU A 26 -6.69 -1.26 -5.27
N TYR A 27 -6.55 -2.59 -5.17
CA TYR A 27 -6.09 -3.41 -6.29
C TYR A 27 -7.01 -3.29 -7.50
N SER A 28 -8.33 -3.45 -7.30
CA SER A 28 -9.33 -3.30 -8.35
C SER A 28 -9.24 -1.96 -9.08
N LYS A 29 -8.94 -0.88 -8.35
CA LYS A 29 -8.77 0.45 -8.95
C LYS A 29 -7.44 0.59 -9.69
N THR A 30 -6.38 -0.08 -9.24
CA THR A 30 -5.09 -0.07 -9.95
C THR A 30 -5.11 -0.90 -11.23
N THR A 31 -5.88 -1.99 -11.29
CA THR A 31 -6.02 -2.79 -12.51
C THR A 31 -6.72 -1.97 -13.60
N GLU A 32 -7.71 -1.14 -13.25
CA GLU A 32 -8.34 -0.18 -14.18
C GLU A 32 -7.33 0.85 -14.73
N LEU A 33 -6.49 1.44 -13.87
CA LEU A 33 -5.49 2.43 -14.27
C LEU A 33 -4.41 1.85 -15.20
N THR A 34 -4.06 0.58 -14.99
CA THR A 34 -3.05 -0.12 -15.78
C THR A 34 -3.62 -0.70 -17.07
N ALA A 35 -4.92 -1.05 -17.10
CA ALA A 35 -5.60 -1.54 -18.30
C ALA A 35 -5.55 -0.53 -19.47
N MET A 36 -5.61 0.77 -19.19
CA MET A 36 -5.49 1.83 -20.20
C MET A 36 -4.04 2.08 -20.66
N SER A 37 -3.05 1.56 -19.95
CA SER A 37 -1.63 1.86 -20.16
C SER A 37 -0.86 0.75 -20.90
N LEU A 38 -1.49 -0.40 -21.13
CA LEU A 38 -0.85 -1.64 -21.57
C LEU A 38 -1.24 -2.02 -23.01
N ASP A 39 -0.94 -1.15 -23.96
CA ASP A 39 -0.79 -1.49 -25.40
C ASP A 39 0.67 -1.86 -25.76
N LEU A 40 1.57 -1.86 -24.78
CA LEU A 40 2.99 -2.13 -24.95
C LEU A 40 3.29 -3.55 -24.47
N GLY A 41 3.75 -4.41 -25.38
CA GLY A 41 4.09 -5.80 -25.12
C GLY A 41 4.92 -5.96 -23.84
N VAL A 42 4.31 -6.55 -22.81
CA VAL A 42 4.96 -6.83 -21.54
C VAL A 42 5.96 -7.95 -21.77
N VAL A 43 7.25 -7.66 -21.61
CA VAL A 43 8.30 -8.67 -21.66
C VAL A 43 8.45 -9.24 -20.25
N GLU A 44 8.41 -10.57 -20.11
CA GLU A 44 8.72 -11.26 -18.86
C GLU A 44 10.13 -10.88 -18.39
N THR A 45 10.23 -9.89 -17.51
CA THR A 45 11.47 -9.58 -16.81
C THR A 45 11.17 -9.43 -15.32
N ASN A 46 11.64 -10.42 -14.55
CA ASN A 46 11.47 -10.51 -13.09
C ASN A 46 10.03 -10.77 -12.65
N SER A 47 9.56 -12.01 -12.86
CA SER A 47 8.26 -12.48 -12.36
C SER A 47 8.22 -12.48 -10.83
N ILE A 48 7.14 -11.97 -10.24
CA ILE A 48 6.84 -12.15 -8.82
C ILE A 48 6.39 -13.59 -8.59
N ASP A 49 5.54 -14.11 -9.46
CA ASP A 49 4.96 -15.44 -9.37
C ASP A 49 4.88 -16.05 -10.78
N ASP A 50 5.69 -17.08 -11.02
CA ASP A 50 5.77 -17.77 -12.33
C ASP A 50 4.46 -18.44 -12.76
N THR A 51 3.45 -18.48 -11.88
CA THR A 51 2.10 -18.97 -12.21
C THR A 51 1.16 -17.89 -12.74
N LEU A 52 1.51 -16.61 -12.59
CA LEU A 52 0.77 -15.49 -13.14
C LEU A 52 1.13 -15.28 -14.60
N ASP A 53 0.15 -14.90 -15.42
CA ASP A 53 0.47 -14.42 -16.76
C ASP A 53 1.23 -13.08 -16.69
N PRO A 54 2.04 -12.74 -17.72
CA PRO A 54 2.91 -11.56 -17.67
C PRO A 54 2.16 -10.23 -17.44
N LEU A 55 0.91 -10.13 -17.90
CA LEU A 55 0.10 -8.93 -17.74
C LEU A 55 -0.35 -8.79 -16.28
N GLU A 56 -0.81 -9.88 -15.68
CA GLU A 56 -1.21 -9.89 -14.27
C GLU A 56 0.00 -9.67 -13.36
N ASP A 57 1.15 -10.26 -13.65
CA ASP A 57 2.39 -10.00 -12.90
C ASP A 57 2.78 -8.51 -12.96
N TYR A 58 2.70 -7.87 -14.14
CA TYR A 58 2.93 -6.44 -14.28
C TYR A 58 1.94 -5.60 -13.44
N ARG A 59 0.67 -5.96 -13.42
CA ARG A 59 -0.37 -5.28 -12.61
C ARG A 59 -0.06 -5.41 -11.12
N VAL A 60 0.34 -6.58 -10.68
CA VAL A 60 0.74 -6.83 -9.28
C VAL A 60 1.99 -6.01 -8.93
N GLN A 61 3.01 -5.97 -9.78
CA GLN A 61 4.20 -5.13 -9.58
C GLN A 61 3.85 -3.64 -9.48
N PHE A 62 2.99 -3.14 -10.37
CA PHE A 62 2.49 -1.77 -10.32
C PHE A 62 1.74 -1.50 -9.02
N PHE A 63 0.85 -2.41 -8.64
CA PHE A 63 0.07 -2.32 -7.41
C PHE A 63 0.96 -2.25 -6.17
N ILE A 64 1.99 -3.10 -6.06
CA ILE A 64 2.94 -3.07 -4.95
C ILE A 64 3.65 -1.72 -4.87
N CYS A 65 4.11 -1.18 -6.01
CA CYS A 65 4.76 0.13 -6.06
C CYS A 65 3.80 1.26 -5.63
N TYR A 66 2.57 1.21 -6.11
CA TYR A 66 1.54 2.19 -5.75
C TYR A 66 1.15 2.10 -4.27
N TYR A 67 0.92 0.90 -3.75
CA TYR A 67 0.64 0.67 -2.33
C TYR A 67 1.76 1.20 -1.45
N ASN A 68 3.03 0.87 -1.77
CA ASN A 68 4.19 1.36 -1.02
C ASN A 68 4.29 2.88 -1.02
N PHE A 69 3.95 3.52 -2.14
CA PHE A 69 3.90 4.98 -2.24
C PHE A 69 2.83 5.57 -1.33
N LEU A 70 1.61 5.06 -1.40
CA LEU A 70 0.50 5.47 -0.52
C LEU A 70 0.83 5.24 0.95
N LEU A 71 1.44 4.11 1.28
CA LEU A 71 1.87 3.79 2.63
C LEU A 71 2.90 4.81 3.14
N CYS A 72 3.85 5.20 2.29
CA CYS A 72 4.82 6.24 2.66
C CYS A 72 4.13 7.55 3.01
N LEU A 73 3.20 8.00 2.17
CA LEU A 73 2.44 9.23 2.42
C LEU A 73 1.59 9.12 3.69
N ALA A 74 0.90 8.01 3.87
CA ALA A 74 0.02 7.75 5.01
C ALA A 74 0.78 7.68 6.33
N THR A 75 1.95 7.04 6.36
CA THR A 75 2.77 6.86 7.58
C THR A 75 3.74 8.02 7.85
N GLY A 76 3.79 9.03 6.96
CA GLY A 76 4.66 10.19 7.10
C GLY A 76 6.11 9.96 6.65
N ARG A 77 6.40 8.85 5.96
CA ARG A 77 7.71 8.61 5.35
C ARG A 77 7.93 9.57 4.17
N THR A 78 9.19 9.90 3.93
CA THR A 78 9.62 10.78 2.84
C THR A 78 9.57 10.07 1.49
N ILE A 79 9.36 10.85 0.42
CA ILE A 79 9.51 10.38 -0.98
C ILE A 79 10.92 9.81 -1.22
N ARG A 80 11.94 10.32 -0.52
CA ARG A 80 13.30 9.78 -0.59
C ARG A 80 13.39 8.34 -0.08
N GLN A 81 12.74 8.02 1.04
CA GLN A 81 12.66 6.65 1.56
C GLN A 81 11.94 5.73 0.57
N PHE A 82 10.80 6.19 0.01
CA PHE A 82 10.10 5.46 -1.05
C PHE A 82 11.02 5.14 -2.23
N LYS A 83 11.67 6.15 -2.83
CA LYS A 83 12.59 5.95 -3.96
C LYS A 83 13.76 5.03 -3.63
N SER A 84 14.30 5.13 -2.42
CA SER A 84 15.39 4.25 -1.95
C SER A 84 14.95 2.79 -1.86
N HIS A 85 13.70 2.53 -1.47
CA HIS A 85 13.10 1.19 -1.47
C HIS A 85 12.87 0.71 -2.91
N THR A 86 12.13 1.49 -3.72
CA THR A 86 11.77 1.17 -5.11
C THR A 86 12.98 0.87 -5.99
N LYS A 87 14.11 1.58 -5.79
CA LYS A 87 15.36 1.34 -6.53
C LYS A 87 15.86 -0.10 -6.40
N LYS A 88 15.66 -0.72 -5.23
CA LYS A 88 16.14 -2.08 -4.91
C LYS A 88 15.19 -3.19 -5.36
N LEU A 89 13.96 -2.84 -5.75
CA LEU A 89 12.95 -3.84 -6.08
C LEU A 89 13.29 -4.60 -7.37
N PRO A 90 13.11 -5.93 -7.41
CA PRO A 90 13.26 -6.72 -8.63
C PRO A 90 11.99 -6.62 -9.50
N ILE A 91 11.66 -5.39 -9.93
CA ILE A 91 10.51 -5.10 -10.80
C ILE A 91 10.95 -4.71 -12.20
N ASP A 92 9.98 -4.75 -13.12
CA ASP A 92 10.09 -4.27 -14.49
C ASP A 92 10.74 -2.87 -14.57
N LYS A 93 11.58 -2.70 -15.59
CA LYS A 93 12.38 -1.47 -15.76
C LYS A 93 11.51 -0.26 -16.05
N THR A 94 10.41 -0.42 -16.78
CA THR A 94 9.49 0.68 -17.12
C THR A 94 8.76 1.15 -15.87
N LEU A 95 8.26 0.21 -15.05
CA LEU A 95 7.65 0.52 -13.74
C LEU A 95 8.64 1.21 -12.82
N LYS A 96 9.86 0.67 -12.72
CA LYS A 96 10.91 1.27 -11.90
C LYS A 96 11.21 2.70 -12.34
N SER A 97 11.32 2.96 -13.65
CA SER A 97 11.56 4.30 -14.18
C SER A 97 10.40 5.25 -13.84
N LYS A 98 9.16 4.80 -14.06
CA LYS A 98 7.92 5.55 -13.76
C LYS A 98 7.85 5.97 -12.29
N PHE A 99 8.03 5.04 -11.35
CA PHE A 99 8.00 5.33 -9.91
C PHE A 99 9.28 6.00 -9.37
N MET A 100 10.31 6.17 -10.19
CA MET A 100 11.49 6.98 -9.86
C MET A 100 11.40 8.39 -10.43
N ASP A 101 10.50 8.66 -11.36
CA ASP A 101 10.27 10.00 -11.93
C ASP A 101 9.67 10.96 -10.90
N LYS A 102 10.14 12.22 -10.88
CA LYS A 102 9.66 13.20 -9.88
C LYS A 102 8.30 13.77 -10.26
N LYS A 103 8.06 14.05 -11.55
CA LYS A 103 6.81 14.69 -12.00
C LYS A 103 5.64 13.74 -11.81
N TYR A 104 5.82 12.48 -12.21
CA TYR A 104 4.86 11.41 -12.01
C TYR A 104 4.47 11.26 -10.54
N LEU A 105 5.43 11.25 -9.61
CA LEU A 105 5.11 11.11 -8.19
C LEU A 105 4.35 12.32 -7.61
N ILE A 106 4.63 13.54 -8.09
CA ILE A 106 3.90 14.74 -7.66
C ILE A 106 2.44 14.66 -8.13
N GLU A 107 2.23 14.31 -9.39
CA GLU A 107 0.90 14.13 -9.97
C GLU A 107 0.14 12.99 -9.25
N LEU A 108 0.82 11.89 -9.00
CA LEU A 108 0.28 10.76 -8.27
C LEU A 108 -0.13 11.14 -6.84
N GLU A 109 0.71 11.89 -6.12
CA GLU A 109 0.39 12.39 -4.77
C GLU A 109 -0.87 13.25 -4.77
N GLN A 110 -1.02 14.15 -5.75
CA GLN A 110 -2.19 15.01 -5.89
C GLN A 110 -3.45 14.17 -6.20
N ASN A 111 -3.36 13.25 -7.15
CA ASN A 111 -4.48 12.42 -7.59
C ASN A 111 -4.91 11.36 -6.56
N SER A 112 -4.02 11.03 -5.63
CA SER A 112 -4.24 10.01 -4.59
C SER A 112 -4.51 10.60 -3.20
N ARG A 113 -4.69 11.91 -3.07
CA ARG A 113 -4.88 12.57 -1.76
C ARG A 113 -5.97 11.94 -0.91
N ASP A 114 -7.16 11.72 -1.48
CA ASP A 114 -8.29 11.13 -0.75
C ASP A 114 -8.01 9.67 -0.37
N THR A 115 -7.39 8.92 -1.29
CA THR A 115 -6.95 7.54 -1.03
C THR A 115 -5.96 7.47 0.13
N VAL A 116 -5.03 8.42 0.22
CA VAL A 116 -4.07 8.50 1.34
C VAL A 116 -4.80 8.78 2.65
N MET A 117 -5.75 9.71 2.67
CA MET A 117 -6.54 10.03 3.87
C MET A 117 -7.36 8.83 4.34
N ILE A 118 -8.00 8.11 3.42
CA ILE A 118 -8.72 6.88 3.72
C ILE A 118 -7.77 5.82 4.26
N PHE A 119 -6.61 5.62 3.63
CA PHE A 119 -5.65 4.63 4.10
C PHE A 119 -5.15 4.94 5.52
N MET A 120 -4.92 6.23 5.82
CA MET A 120 -4.60 6.68 7.17
C MET A 120 -5.72 6.33 8.17
N ALA A 121 -6.99 6.56 7.82
CA ALA A 121 -8.13 6.22 8.67
C ALA A 121 -8.25 4.69 8.90
N VAL A 122 -8.05 3.88 7.86
CA VAL A 122 -8.04 2.40 7.98
C VAL A 122 -6.93 1.93 8.91
N ILE A 123 -5.70 2.43 8.73
CA ILE A 123 -4.57 2.06 9.60
C ILE A 123 -4.84 2.50 11.04
N LYS A 124 -5.40 3.71 11.24
CA LYS A 124 -5.76 4.22 12.57
C LYS A 124 -6.79 3.33 13.24
N SER A 125 -7.90 3.03 12.58
CA SER A 125 -8.96 2.16 13.10
C SER A 125 -8.39 0.80 13.50
N PHE A 126 -7.57 0.19 12.63
CA PHE A 126 -6.91 -1.08 12.93
C PHE A 126 -5.99 -1.00 14.16
N VAL A 127 -5.13 0.01 14.24
CA VAL A 127 -4.22 0.18 15.38
C VAL A 127 -4.98 0.45 16.67
N SER A 128 -6.04 1.27 16.64
CA SER A 128 -6.93 1.51 17.78
C SER A 128 -7.52 0.20 18.29
N TYR A 129 -8.10 -0.60 17.40
CA TYR A 129 -8.67 -1.89 17.75
C TYR A 129 -7.63 -2.84 18.40
N LEU A 130 -6.40 -2.87 17.89
CA LEU A 130 -5.33 -3.67 18.48
C LEU A 130 -4.97 -3.19 19.90
N ILE A 131 -4.91 -1.88 20.13
CA ILE A 131 -4.61 -1.31 21.45
C ILE A 131 -5.77 -1.58 22.42
N GLU A 132 -7.02 -1.35 22.00
CA GLU A 132 -8.22 -1.55 22.81
C GLU A 132 -8.44 -3.02 23.18
N SER A 133 -8.07 -3.95 22.30
CA SER A 133 -8.08 -5.40 22.59
C SER A 133 -6.96 -5.87 23.53
N GLY A 134 -6.16 -4.94 24.07
CA GLY A 134 -5.11 -5.23 25.05
C GLY A 134 -3.82 -5.77 24.42
N SER A 135 -3.61 -5.56 23.11
CA SER A 135 -2.35 -5.95 22.47
C SER A 135 -1.21 -5.09 23.01
N SER A 136 -0.15 -5.75 23.48
CA SER A 136 1.07 -5.05 23.89
C SER A 136 1.63 -4.23 22.73
N THR A 137 2.02 -2.98 23.00
CA THR A 137 2.70 -2.10 22.03
C THR A 137 3.99 -2.72 21.48
N SER A 138 4.61 -3.66 22.21
CA SER A 138 5.78 -4.42 21.75
C SER A 138 5.47 -5.45 20.65
N ARG A 139 4.21 -5.93 20.56
CA ARG A 139 3.77 -6.90 19.54
C ARG A 139 3.15 -6.23 18.31
N LEU A 140 2.80 -4.95 18.43
CA LEU A 140 2.14 -4.18 17.38
C LEU A 140 2.84 -4.24 16.01
N PRO A 141 4.19 -4.12 15.90
CA PRO A 141 4.85 -4.19 14.59
C PRO A 141 4.65 -5.54 13.90
N GLN A 142 4.74 -6.64 14.65
CA GLN A 142 4.54 -7.98 14.10
C GLN A 142 3.09 -8.20 13.67
N MET A 143 2.13 -7.70 14.44
CA MET A 143 0.70 -7.81 14.10
C MET A 143 0.34 -7.00 12.86
N LEU A 144 0.91 -5.79 12.71
CA LEU A 144 0.77 -4.96 11.51
C LEU A 144 1.33 -5.66 10.28
N LEU A 145 2.53 -6.24 10.39
CA LEU A 145 3.13 -7.00 9.30
C LEU A 145 2.26 -8.21 8.92
N MET A 146 1.80 -8.99 9.89
CA MET A 146 0.94 -10.15 9.63
C MET A 146 -0.37 -9.74 8.97
N GLN A 147 -1.00 -8.65 9.43
CA GLN A 147 -2.23 -8.17 8.82
C GLN A 147 -1.98 -7.65 7.40
N GLN A 148 -0.89 -6.91 7.16
CA GLN A 148 -0.50 -6.48 5.83
C GLN A 148 -0.31 -7.67 4.89
N LEU A 149 0.41 -8.71 5.32
CA LEU A 149 0.61 -9.92 4.53
C LEU A 149 -0.70 -10.68 4.27
N ASN A 150 -1.60 -10.76 5.25
CA ASN A 150 -2.93 -11.33 5.09
C ASN A 150 -3.79 -10.53 4.11
N SER A 151 -3.66 -9.21 4.08
CA SER A 151 -4.34 -8.38 3.09
C SER A 151 -3.78 -8.62 1.69
N PHE A 152 -2.45 -8.70 1.54
CA PHE A 152 -1.79 -9.01 0.27
C PHE A 152 -2.04 -10.43 -0.23
N SER A 153 -2.30 -11.41 0.65
CA SER A 153 -2.59 -12.79 0.22
C SER A 153 -3.90 -12.91 -0.55
N SER A 154 -4.78 -11.91 -0.45
CA SER A 154 -5.99 -11.83 -1.27
C SER A 154 -5.73 -11.41 -2.72
N ILE A 155 -4.55 -10.85 -3.01
CA ILE A 155 -4.11 -10.42 -4.35
C ILE A 155 -3.03 -11.36 -4.88
N ILE A 156 -2.07 -11.72 -4.04
CA ILE A 156 -0.95 -12.59 -4.34
C ILE A 156 -1.03 -13.78 -3.36
N PRO A 157 -1.75 -14.86 -3.69
CA PRO A 157 -1.96 -15.98 -2.77
C PRO A 157 -0.64 -16.58 -2.23
N SER A 158 0.42 -16.51 -3.04
CA SER A 158 1.75 -17.01 -2.69
C SER A 158 2.54 -16.09 -1.76
N VAL A 159 2.11 -14.85 -1.47
CA VAL A 159 2.90 -13.85 -0.72
C VAL A 159 3.39 -14.35 0.64
N MET A 160 2.62 -15.21 1.32
CA MET A 160 3.02 -15.76 2.62
C MET A 160 4.24 -16.67 2.53
N LYS A 161 4.43 -17.33 1.37
CA LYS A 161 5.51 -18.29 1.10
C LYS A 161 6.59 -17.72 0.17
N ASN A 162 6.27 -16.68 -0.59
CA ASN A 162 7.13 -16.06 -1.59
C ASN A 162 7.94 -14.92 -0.95
N GLU A 163 9.20 -15.21 -0.62
CA GLU A 163 10.09 -14.23 0.02
C GLU A 163 10.36 -13.01 -0.86
N ASN A 164 10.46 -13.19 -2.18
CA ASN A 164 10.64 -12.10 -3.13
C ASN A 164 9.46 -11.12 -3.06
N ALA A 165 8.23 -11.64 -3.13
CA ALA A 165 7.02 -10.83 -3.01
C ALA A 165 6.95 -10.08 -1.68
N ARG A 166 7.30 -10.74 -0.54
CA ARG A 166 7.34 -10.07 0.77
C ARG A 166 8.37 -8.95 0.82
N ASN A 167 9.56 -9.18 0.28
CA ASN A 167 10.64 -8.19 0.26
C ASN A 167 10.33 -6.97 -0.61
N MET A 168 9.33 -7.08 -1.50
CA MET A 168 8.85 -5.94 -2.27
C MET A 168 7.98 -4.99 -1.45
N LEU A 169 7.40 -5.43 -0.33
CA LEU A 169 6.53 -4.62 0.51
C LEU A 169 7.32 -3.73 1.46
N MET A 170 6.94 -2.47 1.53
CA MET A 170 7.33 -1.63 2.66
C MET A 170 6.46 -2.00 3.86
N HIS A 171 7.08 -2.33 4.98
CA HIS A 171 6.33 -2.65 6.19
C HIS A 171 5.64 -1.41 6.76
N ILE A 172 4.47 -1.62 7.35
CA ILE A 172 3.77 -0.58 8.12
C ILE A 172 4.54 -0.33 9.41
N ASP A 173 5.47 0.62 9.37
CA ASP A 173 6.12 1.16 10.57
C ASP A 173 5.85 2.65 10.68
N PHE A 174 5.49 3.06 11.89
CA PHE A 174 5.24 4.44 12.26
C PHE A 174 6.54 5.11 12.68
N GLU A 175 6.85 6.27 12.12
CA GLU A 175 7.88 7.11 12.73
C GLU A 175 7.43 7.52 14.15
N LYS A 176 8.38 7.73 15.08
CA LYS A 176 8.07 8.10 16.47
C LYS A 176 7.14 9.34 16.57
N GLY A 177 7.18 10.22 15.56
CA GLY A 177 6.30 11.39 15.42
C GLY A 177 4.91 11.12 14.85
N PHE A 178 4.65 9.95 14.25
CA PHE A 178 3.33 9.60 13.72
C PHE A 178 2.35 9.26 14.86
N LEU A 179 2.77 8.41 15.81
CA LEU A 179 1.98 8.06 16.99
C LEU A 179 1.74 9.24 17.93
N SER A 180 2.76 10.09 18.14
CA SER A 180 2.68 11.28 19.00
C SER A 180 2.17 12.54 18.29
N GLY A 181 2.07 12.53 16.95
CA GLY A 181 1.78 13.69 16.12
C GLY A 181 0.55 13.50 15.22
N ARG A 182 0.74 13.03 13.98
CA ARG A 182 -0.35 12.96 12.98
C ARG A 182 -1.52 12.09 13.42
N LEU A 183 -1.25 10.92 13.99
CA LEU A 183 -2.29 10.00 14.47
C LEU A 183 -2.90 10.52 15.79
N GLY A 184 -2.09 11.12 16.67
CA GLY A 184 -2.56 11.81 17.88
C GLY A 184 -3.45 13.04 17.62
N ARG A 185 -3.25 13.77 16.52
CA ARG A 185 -4.15 14.86 16.09
C ARG A 185 -5.48 14.37 15.53
N MET A 186 -5.56 13.12 15.08
CA MET A 186 -6.82 12.53 14.60
C MET A 186 -7.66 11.93 15.74
N PHE A 187 -7.13 11.84 16.97
CA PHE A 187 -7.87 11.47 18.19
C PHE A 187 -8.27 12.69 19.04
N ARG A 188 -8.00 13.90 18.57
CA ARG A 188 -8.47 15.17 19.16
C ARG A 188 -9.55 15.74 18.26
#